data_AF-Q09C39-F1
#
_entry.id   AF-Q09C39-F1
#
_cell.length_a   1.000
_cell.length_b   1.000
_cell.length_c   1.000
_cell.angle_alpha   90.00
_cell.angle_beta   90.00
_cell.angle_gamma   90.00
#
_symmetry.space_group_name_H-M   'P 1'
#
loop_
_entity.id
_entity.type
_entity.pdbx_description
1 polymer ?
#
loop_
_entity_poly.entity_id
_entity_poly.type
_entity_poly.pdbx_seq_one_letter_code
_entity_poly.pdbx_strand_id
1 'polypeptide(L)'
;MVVLQGRDSAGKDGTIKHVVGCLNPRGVHVTSFSAPTEEEREHDFLWRIHRHAPRRGEFAIFNRSHYEDVLVARVNELVPKALWKQRYGHIRDFEELLSEHGTLVLKFFLHITRDEQEKRLLKREEEPRKSWKISAGDWKDRDHWDDYTQAYEDALSRTATKTAPWTIVPADSKWYRNLVVARTIAEALRPHRKAWQAQLDAVGENKKAELAQYRQQK
;
A
#
# COMPACT_ATOMS: atom_id res chain seq x y z
N MET A 1 5.62 1.27 5.82
CA MET A 1 4.78 0.50 4.88
C MET A 1 3.69 1.41 4.33
N VAL A 2 3.54 1.47 3.01
CA VAL A 2 2.50 2.24 2.31
C VAL A 2 1.57 1.27 1.61
N VAL A 3 0.30 1.25 2.00
CA VAL A 3 -0.73 0.43 1.37
C VAL A 3 -1.56 1.28 0.44
N LEU A 4 -1.62 0.91 -0.83
CA LEU A 4 -2.46 1.57 -1.83
C LEU A 4 -3.61 0.64 -2.21
N GLN A 5 -4.80 1.06 -1.81
CA GLN A 5 -6.05 0.42 -2.15
C GLN A 5 -6.96 1.36 -2.95
N GLY A 6 -7.90 0.78 -3.67
CA GLY A 6 -8.80 1.52 -4.56
C GLY A 6 -9.24 0.65 -5.72
N ARG A 7 -10.39 0.99 -6.28
CA ARG A 7 -10.96 0.28 -7.44
C ARG A 7 -10.00 0.25 -8.62
N ASP A 8 -10.27 -0.63 -9.57
CA ASP A 8 -9.51 -0.63 -10.80
C ASP A 8 -9.71 0.68 -11.56
N SER A 9 -8.62 1.13 -12.19
CA SER A 9 -8.44 2.48 -12.74
C SER A 9 -8.36 3.65 -11.74
N ALA A 10 -8.47 3.45 -10.43
CA ALA A 10 -8.29 4.51 -9.42
C ALA A 10 -6.90 5.15 -9.44
N GLY A 11 -5.91 4.44 -10.01
CA GLY A 11 -4.61 4.98 -10.36
C GLY A 11 -3.50 4.66 -9.37
N LYS A 12 -3.58 3.50 -8.71
CA LYS A 12 -2.55 2.91 -7.85
C LYS A 12 -1.17 2.96 -8.52
N ASP A 13 -1.01 2.40 -9.72
CA ASP A 13 0.24 2.46 -10.52
C ASP A 13 0.79 3.88 -10.70
N GLY A 14 -0.09 4.84 -10.98
CA GLY A 14 0.29 6.22 -11.22
C GLY A 14 0.79 6.91 -9.95
N THR A 15 0.16 6.61 -8.81
CA THR A 15 0.62 7.06 -7.49
C THR A 15 1.99 6.46 -7.18
N ILE A 16 2.18 5.15 -7.39
CA ILE A 16 3.47 4.48 -7.16
C ILE A 16 4.57 5.12 -7.98
N LYS A 17 4.35 5.28 -9.30
CA LYS A 17 5.35 5.91 -10.19
C LYS A 17 5.75 7.30 -9.69
N HIS A 18 4.80 8.08 -9.20
CA HIS A 18 5.07 9.42 -8.69
C HIS A 18 5.82 9.41 -7.35
N VAL A 19 5.36 8.61 -6.38
CA VAL A 19 5.97 8.52 -5.04
C VAL A 19 7.39 7.92 -5.13
N VAL A 20 7.53 6.79 -5.82
CA VAL A 20 8.82 6.11 -6.01
C VAL A 20 9.80 6.98 -6.79
N GLY A 21 9.33 7.76 -7.76
CA GLY A 21 10.17 8.67 -8.53
C GLY A 21 10.87 9.76 -7.70
N CYS A 22 10.41 10.02 -6.48
CA CYS A 22 11.03 10.96 -5.54
C CYS A 22 11.95 10.28 -4.51
N LEU A 23 12.09 8.95 -4.54
CA LEU A 23 12.84 8.16 -3.56
C LEU A 23 14.06 7.49 -4.21
N ASN A 24 15.05 7.14 -3.38
CA ASN A 24 16.16 6.32 -3.85
C ASN A 24 15.67 4.88 -4.05
N PRO A 25 15.78 4.29 -5.25
CA PRO A 25 15.24 2.96 -5.53
C PRO A 25 15.85 1.84 -4.67
N ARG A 26 17.05 2.03 -4.11
CA ARG A 26 17.68 1.06 -3.21
C ARG A 26 16.96 0.89 -1.88
N GLY A 27 16.15 1.87 -1.47
CA GLY A 27 15.40 1.84 -0.23
C GLY A 27 13.90 1.64 -0.44
N VAL A 28 13.47 1.20 -1.63
CA VAL A 28 12.04 1.07 -1.97
C VAL A 28 11.75 -0.28 -2.62
N HIS A 29 10.79 -1.00 -2.05
CA HIS A 29 10.27 -2.24 -2.58
C HIS A 29 8.79 -2.09 -2.90
N VAL A 30 8.42 -2.31 -4.16
CA VAL A 30 7.03 -2.31 -4.61
C VAL A 30 6.59 -3.76 -4.80
N THR A 31 5.54 -4.17 -4.09
CA THR A 31 4.93 -5.49 -4.24
C THR A 31 3.50 -5.32 -4.74
N SER A 32 3.15 -6.03 -5.81
CA SER A 32 1.77 -6.03 -6.35
C SER A 32 1.14 -7.38 -6.08
N PHE A 33 -0.02 -7.39 -5.43
CA PHE A 33 -0.71 -8.62 -5.06
C PHE A 33 -1.82 -8.92 -6.06
N SER A 34 -1.68 -10.04 -6.78
CA SER A 34 -2.71 -10.60 -7.65
C SER A 34 -3.53 -11.67 -6.92
N ALA A 35 -4.39 -12.38 -7.66
CA ALA A 35 -5.04 -13.59 -7.16
C ALA A 35 -4.00 -14.56 -6.57
N PRO A 36 -4.28 -15.19 -5.42
CA PRO A 36 -3.32 -16.04 -4.75
C PRO A 36 -3.05 -17.32 -5.54
N THR A 37 -1.79 -17.74 -5.55
CA THR A 37 -1.33 -19.02 -6.11
C THR A 37 -1.87 -20.19 -5.30
N GLU A 38 -1.67 -21.43 -5.79
CA GLU A 38 -2.06 -22.63 -5.04
C GLU A 38 -1.33 -22.73 -3.71
N GLU A 39 0.00 -22.58 -3.69
CA GLU A 39 0.82 -22.54 -2.46
C GLU A 39 0.33 -21.45 -1.49
N GLU A 40 0.04 -20.24 -1.99
CA GLU A 40 -0.44 -19.15 -1.14
C GLU A 40 -1.81 -19.44 -0.51
N ARG A 41 -2.64 -20.29 -1.13
CA ARG A 41 -3.95 -20.72 -0.59
C ARG A 41 -3.84 -21.85 0.43
N GLU A 42 -2.74 -22.60 0.43
CA GLU A 42 -2.45 -23.63 1.43
C GLU A 42 -2.01 -23.03 2.77
N HIS A 43 -1.64 -21.74 2.77
CA HIS A 43 -1.30 -20.97 3.96
C HIS A 43 -2.45 -20.04 4.40
N ASP A 44 -2.28 -19.39 5.55
CA ASP A 44 -3.14 -18.27 5.93
C ASP A 44 -2.91 -17.07 4.99
N PHE A 45 -3.94 -16.23 4.84
CA PHE A 45 -3.92 -15.13 3.88
C PHE A 45 -2.86 -14.04 4.16
N LEU A 46 -2.35 -13.95 5.39
CA LEU A 46 -1.32 -12.98 5.76
C LEU A 46 0.09 -13.51 5.50
N TRP A 47 0.29 -14.82 5.37
CA TRP A 47 1.60 -15.43 5.13
C TRP A 47 2.35 -14.78 3.96
N ARG A 48 1.70 -14.70 2.79
CA ARG A 48 2.29 -14.07 1.60
C ARG A 48 2.53 -12.57 1.78
N ILE A 49 1.71 -11.91 2.60
CA ILE A 49 1.75 -10.45 2.81
C ILE A 49 2.90 -10.09 3.75
N HIS A 50 3.03 -10.83 4.86
CA HIS A 50 4.03 -10.59 5.88
C HIS A 50 5.45 -10.75 5.32
N ARG A 51 5.66 -11.69 4.38
CA ARG A 51 6.95 -11.85 3.66
C ARG A 51 7.45 -10.56 3.00
N HIS A 52 6.55 -9.64 2.64
CA HIS A 52 6.87 -8.39 1.97
C HIS A 52 6.82 -7.16 2.89
N ALA A 53 6.66 -7.35 4.21
CA ALA A 53 6.77 -6.26 5.18
C ALA A 53 8.14 -5.56 5.08
N PRO A 54 8.22 -4.24 5.33
CA PRO A 54 9.45 -3.49 5.13
C PRO A 54 10.54 -3.89 6.13
N ARG A 55 11.80 -3.91 5.68
CA ARG A 55 12.94 -3.95 6.60
C ARG A 55 13.17 -2.56 7.19
N ARG A 56 13.99 -2.50 8.25
CA ARG A 56 14.38 -1.23 8.86
C ARG A 56 15.09 -0.34 7.82
N GLY A 57 14.59 0.89 7.66
CA GLY A 57 15.14 1.87 6.72
C GLY A 57 14.59 1.77 5.29
N GLU A 58 13.66 0.86 5.01
CA GLU A 58 13.08 0.66 3.69
C GLU A 58 11.60 1.10 3.61
N PHE A 59 11.19 1.49 2.42
CA PHE A 59 9.79 1.66 2.06
C PHE A 59 9.28 0.38 1.40
N ALA A 60 8.29 -0.27 2.00
CA ALA A 60 7.45 -1.25 1.29
C ALA A 60 6.19 -0.55 0.80
N ILE A 61 5.92 -0.60 -0.51
CA ILE A 61 4.71 -0.08 -1.14
C ILE A 61 3.91 -1.27 -1.67
N PHE A 62 2.70 -1.43 -1.15
CA PHE A 62 1.78 -2.49 -1.53
C PHE A 62 0.76 -1.94 -2.54
N ASN A 63 0.79 -2.49 -3.76
CA ASN A 63 -0.21 -2.26 -4.80
C ASN A 63 -1.26 -3.37 -4.72
N ARG A 64 -2.46 -3.07 -4.18
CA ARG A 64 -3.30 -4.05 -3.48
C ARG A 64 -2.57 -4.61 -2.24
N SER A 65 -3.23 -5.40 -1.40
CA SER A 65 -2.66 -5.84 -0.10
C SER A 65 -3.50 -6.94 0.55
N HIS A 66 -3.25 -7.25 1.83
CA HIS A 66 -4.10 -8.10 2.68
C HIS A 66 -5.57 -7.67 2.75
N TYR A 67 -5.92 -6.46 2.29
CA TYR A 67 -7.31 -6.03 2.21
C TYR A 67 -8.10 -6.72 1.09
N GLU A 68 -7.45 -7.29 0.05
CA GLU A 68 -8.16 -8.05 -1.00
C GLU A 68 -8.97 -9.22 -0.40
N ASP A 69 -8.46 -9.80 0.69
CA ASP A 69 -9.05 -10.90 1.44
C ASP A 69 -10.30 -10.55 2.27
N VAL A 70 -10.68 -9.27 2.30
CA VAL A 70 -11.97 -8.76 2.84
C VAL A 70 -12.74 -7.88 1.84
N LEU A 71 -12.20 -7.73 0.62
CA LEU A 71 -12.81 -6.99 -0.50
C LEU A 71 -13.31 -7.97 -1.56
N VAL A 72 -12.43 -8.38 -2.49
CA VAL A 72 -12.76 -9.34 -3.56
C VAL A 72 -13.25 -10.66 -2.98
N ALA A 73 -12.61 -11.15 -1.91
CA ALA A 73 -13.03 -12.38 -1.25
C ALA A 73 -14.45 -12.32 -0.65
N ARG A 74 -14.91 -11.12 -0.29
CA ARG A 74 -16.27 -10.86 0.18
C ARG A 74 -17.26 -10.72 -0.98
N VAL A 75 -16.96 -9.86 -1.96
CA VAL A 75 -17.88 -9.53 -3.05
C VAL A 75 -18.11 -10.73 -3.97
N ASN A 76 -17.04 -11.47 -4.28
CA ASN A 76 -17.12 -12.65 -5.14
C ASN A 76 -17.31 -13.96 -4.36
N GLU A 77 -17.66 -13.87 -3.07
CA GLU A 77 -17.95 -15.01 -2.19
C GLU A 77 -16.88 -16.12 -2.20
N LEU A 78 -15.60 -15.75 -2.34
CA LEU A 78 -14.49 -16.70 -2.47
C LEU A 78 -14.25 -17.50 -1.19
N VAL A 79 -14.71 -16.99 -0.04
CA VAL A 79 -14.67 -17.66 1.25
C VAL A 79 -15.96 -17.39 2.03
N PRO A 80 -16.36 -18.29 2.97
CA PRO A 80 -17.55 -18.08 3.78
C PRO A 80 -17.53 -16.76 4.54
N LYS A 81 -18.70 -16.14 4.70
CA LYS A 81 -18.88 -14.86 5.41
C LYS A 81 -18.30 -14.85 6.82
N ALA A 82 -18.41 -15.95 7.54
CA ALA A 82 -17.82 -16.09 8.87
C ALA A 82 -16.30 -15.89 8.83
N LEU A 83 -15.63 -16.43 7.80
CA LEU A 83 -14.17 -16.41 7.69
C LEU A 83 -13.65 -15.02 7.33
N TRP A 84 -14.14 -14.39 6.25
CA TRP A 84 -13.64 -13.05 5.90
C TRP A 84 -14.00 -11.99 6.94
N LYS A 85 -15.09 -12.16 7.70
CA LYS A 85 -15.45 -11.24 8.78
C LYS A 85 -14.46 -11.30 9.95
N GLN A 86 -13.89 -12.47 10.25
CA GLN A 86 -12.83 -12.61 11.26
C GLN A 86 -11.53 -11.93 10.82
N ARG A 87 -11.25 -11.90 9.51
CA ARG A 87 -10.02 -11.30 8.97
C ARG A 87 -9.85 -9.82 9.31
N TYR A 88 -10.91 -9.06 9.56
CA TYR A 88 -10.76 -7.69 10.08
C TYR A 88 -10.00 -7.61 11.40
N GLY A 89 -10.18 -8.59 12.29
CA GLY A 89 -9.40 -8.72 13.52
C GLY A 89 -7.94 -9.02 13.21
N HIS A 90 -7.69 -10.08 12.43
CA HIS A 90 -6.34 -10.48 12.05
C HIS A 90 -5.55 -9.37 11.35
N ILE A 91 -6.21 -8.57 10.51
CA ILE A 91 -5.60 -7.41 9.85
C ILE A 91 -5.16 -6.35 10.86
N ARG A 92 -6.00 -6.03 11.86
CA ARG A 92 -5.62 -5.09 12.92
C ARG A 92 -4.45 -5.63 13.73
N ASP A 93 -4.50 -6.90 14.12
CA ASP A 93 -3.45 -7.52 14.92
C ASP A 93 -2.11 -7.56 14.16
N PHE A 94 -2.15 -7.84 12.86
CA PHE A 94 -0.98 -7.77 11.98
C PHE A 94 -0.41 -6.36 11.86
N GLU A 95 -1.26 -5.35 11.66
CA GLU A 95 -0.81 -3.95 11.53
C GLU A 95 -0.29 -3.37 12.85
N GLU A 96 -0.86 -3.82 13.98
CA GLU A 96 -0.36 -3.48 15.31
C GLU A 96 1.00 -4.11 15.57
N LEU A 97 1.16 -5.41 15.28
CA LEU A 97 2.45 -6.10 15.35
C LEU A 97 3.54 -5.33 14.59
N LEU A 98 3.26 -4.91 13.36
CA LEU A 98 4.22 -4.13 12.56
C LEU A 98 4.56 -2.78 13.21
N SER A 99 3.54 -2.11 13.75
CA SER A 99 3.67 -0.79 14.38
C SER A 99 4.47 -0.85 15.68
N GLU A 100 4.25 -1.86 16.53
CA GLU A 100 5.03 -2.14 17.74
C GLU A 100 6.52 -2.37 17.43
N HIS A 101 6.82 -2.91 16.25
CA HIS A 101 8.19 -3.14 15.77
C HIS A 101 8.78 -1.95 14.98
N GLY A 102 8.13 -0.79 15.04
CA GLY A 102 8.63 0.47 14.48
C GLY A 102 8.29 0.70 13.00
N THR A 103 7.35 -0.07 12.43
CA THR A 103 6.87 0.17 11.07
C THR A 103 5.79 1.25 11.09
N LEU A 104 6.02 2.36 10.38
CA LEU A 104 4.95 3.32 10.11
C LEU A 104 4.00 2.74 9.05
N VAL A 105 2.73 2.49 9.42
CA VAL A 105 1.72 1.94 8.51
C VAL A 105 0.82 3.06 7.99
N LEU A 106 0.92 3.35 6.68
CA LEU A 106 0.12 4.39 6.02
C LEU A 106 -0.77 3.75 4.97
N LYS A 107 -2.09 3.85 5.13
CA LYS A 107 -3.06 3.21 4.23
C LYS A 107 -3.83 4.27 3.46
N PHE A 108 -3.89 4.13 2.15
CA PHE A 108 -4.54 5.08 1.25
C PHE A 108 -5.62 4.39 0.44
N PHE A 109 -6.84 4.89 0.53
CA PHE A 109 -7.93 4.51 -0.34
C PHE A 109 -8.08 5.57 -1.43
N LEU A 110 -7.73 5.23 -2.66
CA LEU A 110 -7.85 6.11 -3.82
C LEU A 110 -9.30 6.09 -4.30
N HIS A 111 -10.08 7.07 -3.86
CA HIS A 111 -11.51 7.17 -4.11
C HIS A 111 -11.76 7.89 -5.44
N ILE A 112 -12.37 7.18 -6.39
CA ILE A 112 -12.85 7.76 -7.65
C ILE A 112 -14.36 7.61 -7.75
N THR A 113 -15.00 8.51 -8.49
CA THR A 113 -16.42 8.39 -8.84
C THR A 113 -16.65 7.25 -9.84
N ARG A 114 -17.89 6.75 -9.87
CA ARG A 114 -18.33 5.74 -10.85
C ARG A 114 -18.13 6.27 -12.28
N ASP A 115 -18.42 7.53 -12.53
CA ASP A 115 -18.29 8.15 -13.85
C ASP A 115 -16.82 8.30 -14.28
N GLU A 116 -15.94 8.72 -13.36
CA GLU A 116 -14.52 8.83 -13.64
C GLU A 116 -13.89 7.45 -13.92
N GLN A 117 -14.36 6.38 -13.26
CA GLN A 117 -13.92 5.02 -13.57
C GLN A 117 -14.23 4.64 -15.04
N GLU A 118 -15.47 4.86 -15.48
CA GLU A 118 -15.92 4.55 -16.85
C GLU A 118 -15.14 5.34 -17.88
N LYS A 119 -15.01 6.66 -17.67
CA LYS A 119 -14.19 7.51 -18.52
C LYS A 119 -12.76 7.00 -18.65
N ARG A 120 -12.17 6.47 -17.57
CA ARG A 120 -10.81 5.91 -17.60
C ARG A 120 -10.73 4.56 -18.31
N LEU A 121 -11.76 3.71 -18.20
CA LEU A 121 -11.85 2.43 -18.91
C LEU A 121 -11.99 2.67 -20.41
N LEU A 122 -12.98 3.45 -20.83
CA LEU A 122 -13.21 3.81 -22.25
C LEU A 122 -11.96 4.42 -22.89
N LYS A 123 -11.30 5.37 -22.19
CA LYS A 123 -10.05 5.97 -22.69
C LYS A 123 -8.91 4.96 -22.87
N ARG A 124 -8.86 3.88 -22.08
CA ARG A 124 -7.84 2.83 -22.26
C ARG A 124 -8.17 1.95 -23.46
N GLU A 125 -9.45 1.72 -23.74
CA GLU A 125 -9.90 0.94 -24.91
C GLU A 125 -9.49 1.65 -26.19
N GLU A 126 -9.64 2.98 -26.23
CA GLU A 126 -9.24 3.84 -27.35
C GLU A 126 -7.72 3.98 -27.54
N GLU A 127 -6.90 3.67 -26.52
CA GLU A 127 -5.45 3.88 -26.56
C GLU A 127 -4.68 2.56 -26.68
N PRO A 128 -4.26 2.11 -27.88
CA PRO A 128 -3.66 0.79 -28.11
C PRO A 128 -2.45 0.48 -27.20
N ARG A 129 -1.67 1.50 -26.83
CA ARG A 129 -0.51 1.37 -25.94
C ARG A 129 -0.87 1.09 -24.49
N LYS A 130 -2.15 1.22 -24.12
CA LYS A 130 -2.69 1.00 -22.78
C LYS A 130 -3.76 -0.09 -22.72
N SER A 131 -4.26 -0.57 -23.85
CA SER A 131 -5.31 -1.60 -23.91
C SER A 131 -4.88 -2.93 -23.27
N TRP A 132 -3.57 -3.22 -23.20
CA TRP A 132 -3.05 -4.38 -22.46
C TRP A 132 -3.36 -4.37 -20.95
N LYS A 133 -3.74 -3.21 -20.38
CA LYS A 133 -4.11 -3.05 -18.97
C LYS A 133 -5.60 -3.25 -18.69
N ILE A 134 -6.40 -3.60 -19.69
CA ILE A 134 -7.85 -3.76 -19.56
C ILE A 134 -8.15 -5.24 -19.45
N SER A 135 -9.11 -5.57 -18.60
CA SER A 135 -9.71 -6.90 -18.57
C SER A 135 -11.23 -6.79 -18.63
N ALA A 136 -11.90 -7.81 -19.15
CA ALA A 136 -13.36 -7.92 -19.01
C ALA A 136 -13.79 -7.99 -17.53
N GLY A 137 -12.88 -8.39 -16.64
CA GLY A 137 -13.09 -8.36 -15.20
C GLY A 137 -13.32 -6.94 -14.67
N ASP A 138 -12.68 -5.91 -15.26
CA ASP A 138 -12.81 -4.52 -14.84
C ASP A 138 -14.27 -4.01 -14.98
N TRP A 139 -14.97 -4.47 -16.02
CA TRP A 139 -16.37 -4.16 -16.26
C TRP A 139 -17.31 -4.99 -15.37
N LYS A 140 -16.98 -6.27 -15.12
CA LYS A 140 -17.76 -7.11 -14.18
C LYS A 140 -17.67 -6.58 -12.75
N ASP A 141 -16.48 -6.16 -12.30
CA ASP A 141 -16.30 -5.56 -10.98
C ASP A 141 -17.04 -4.22 -10.84
N ARG A 142 -17.28 -3.52 -11.97
CA ARG A 142 -18.10 -2.31 -12.01
C ARG A 142 -19.59 -2.61 -11.82
N ASP A 143 -20.10 -3.75 -12.29
CA ASP A 143 -21.49 -4.15 -12.05
C ASP A 143 -21.75 -4.34 -10.55
N HIS A 144 -20.74 -4.78 -9.80
CA HIS A 144 -20.74 -4.89 -8.34
C HIS A 144 -20.31 -3.60 -7.62
N TRP A 145 -20.58 -2.42 -8.21
CA TRP A 145 -20.12 -1.15 -7.65
C TRP A 145 -20.53 -0.99 -6.18
N ASP A 146 -21.82 -1.15 -5.87
CA ASP A 146 -22.33 -0.92 -4.52
C ASP A 146 -21.81 -1.95 -3.51
N ASP A 147 -21.65 -3.21 -3.91
CA ASP A 147 -21.09 -4.27 -3.07
C ASP A 147 -19.64 -3.96 -2.66
N TYR A 148 -18.81 -3.55 -3.62
CA TYR A 148 -17.45 -3.10 -3.34
C TYR A 148 -17.44 -1.82 -2.50
N THR A 149 -18.41 -0.91 -2.65
CA THR A 149 -18.49 0.31 -1.83
C THR A 149 -18.68 -0.07 -0.37
N GLN A 150 -19.65 -0.94 -0.08
CA GLN A 150 -19.91 -1.45 1.26
C GLN A 150 -18.71 -2.22 1.82
N ALA A 151 -18.04 -3.03 1.00
CA ALA A 151 -16.85 -3.76 1.41
C ALA A 151 -15.69 -2.82 1.80
N TYR A 152 -15.48 -1.74 1.04
CA TYR A 152 -14.51 -0.70 1.39
C TYR A 152 -14.90 0.05 2.65
N GLU A 153 -16.14 0.49 2.80
CA GLU A 153 -16.62 1.18 4.01
C GLU A 153 -16.40 0.35 5.27
N ASP A 154 -16.73 -0.95 5.22
CA ASP A 154 -16.47 -1.88 6.32
C ASP A 154 -14.96 -2.06 6.57
N ALA A 155 -14.15 -2.23 5.53
CA ALA A 155 -12.70 -2.38 5.69
C ALA A 155 -12.06 -1.13 6.32
N LEU A 156 -12.46 0.06 5.84
CA LEU A 156 -11.94 1.33 6.35
C LEU A 156 -12.37 1.55 7.80
N SER A 157 -13.65 1.39 8.10
CA SER A 157 -14.20 1.63 9.46
C SER A 157 -13.70 0.62 10.49
N ARG A 158 -13.51 -0.65 10.10
CA ARG A 158 -13.12 -1.72 11.04
C ARG A 158 -11.61 -1.82 11.26
N THR A 159 -10.79 -1.22 10.42
CA THR A 159 -9.32 -1.32 10.54
C THR A 159 -8.61 0.02 10.62
N ALA A 160 -9.31 1.16 10.58
CA ALA A 160 -8.69 2.44 10.92
C ALA A 160 -8.35 2.47 12.42
N THR A 161 -7.05 2.42 12.74
CA THR A 161 -6.54 2.56 14.12
C THR A 161 -5.67 3.81 14.22
N LYS A 162 -5.27 4.16 15.45
CA LYS A 162 -4.34 5.29 15.69
C LYS A 162 -2.94 5.02 15.09
N THR A 163 -2.48 3.77 15.15
CA THR A 163 -1.18 3.30 14.70
C THR A 163 -1.14 3.00 13.20
N ALA A 164 -2.28 2.58 12.62
CA ALA A 164 -2.46 2.32 11.20
C ALA A 164 -3.72 3.05 10.68
N PRO A 165 -3.66 4.37 10.44
CA PRO A 165 -4.81 5.13 9.95
C PRO A 165 -5.09 4.89 8.46
N TRP A 166 -6.36 5.06 8.08
CA TRP A 166 -6.76 5.17 6.68
C TRP A 166 -6.85 6.64 6.25
N THR A 167 -6.33 6.94 5.07
CA THR A 167 -6.53 8.21 4.37
C THR A 167 -7.39 7.97 3.14
N ILE A 168 -8.57 8.57 3.09
CA ILE A 168 -9.41 8.60 1.88
C ILE A 168 -8.88 9.73 0.99
N VAL A 169 -8.44 9.37 -0.22
CA VAL A 169 -7.81 10.29 -1.16
C VAL A 169 -8.75 10.53 -2.34
N PRO A 170 -9.30 11.74 -2.53
CA PRO A 170 -10.01 12.10 -3.75
C PRO A 170 -9.10 11.94 -4.97
N ALA A 171 -9.40 10.96 -5.82
CA ALA A 171 -8.47 10.47 -6.83
C ALA A 171 -8.92 10.72 -8.28
N ASP A 172 -10.04 11.44 -8.49
CA ASP A 172 -10.50 11.84 -9.82
C ASP A 172 -9.44 12.73 -10.51
N SER A 173 -8.92 13.71 -9.78
CA SER A 173 -7.78 14.52 -10.23
C SER A 173 -6.44 13.84 -9.90
N LYS A 174 -5.76 13.33 -10.93
CA LYS A 174 -4.46 12.64 -10.78
C LYS A 174 -3.39 13.46 -10.07
N TRP A 175 -3.32 14.77 -10.33
CA TRP A 175 -2.35 15.66 -9.69
C TRP A 175 -2.64 15.81 -8.19
N TYR A 176 -3.92 15.99 -7.82
CA TYR A 176 -4.34 16.19 -6.44
C TYR A 176 -4.12 14.91 -5.63
N ARG A 177 -4.48 13.76 -6.20
CA ARG A 177 -4.16 12.44 -5.64
C ARG A 177 -2.67 12.30 -5.28
N ASN A 178 -1.78 12.65 -6.22
CA ASN A 178 -0.35 12.57 -6.00
C ASN A 178 0.12 13.51 -4.88
N LEU A 179 -0.41 14.75 -4.85
CA LEU A 179 -0.12 15.73 -3.81
C LEU A 179 -0.53 15.22 -2.43
N VAL A 180 -1.76 14.73 -2.28
CA VAL A 180 -2.28 14.25 -0.98
C VAL A 180 -1.44 13.08 -0.47
N VAL A 181 -1.19 12.07 -1.31
CA VAL A 181 -0.39 10.90 -0.89
C VAL A 181 1.04 11.31 -0.51
N ALA A 182 1.71 12.10 -1.34
CA ALA A 182 3.08 12.52 -1.07
C ALA A 182 3.18 13.38 0.19
N ARG A 183 2.23 14.30 0.39
CA ARG A 183 2.17 15.14 1.59
C ARG A 183 1.94 14.30 2.85
N THR A 184 0.97 13.39 2.84
CA THR A 184 0.69 12.52 4.00
C THR A 184 1.91 11.68 4.37
N ILE A 185 2.62 11.12 3.39
CA ILE A 185 3.88 10.39 3.65
C ILE A 185 4.93 11.33 4.27
N ALA A 186 5.15 12.51 3.67
CA ALA A 186 6.15 13.44 4.18
C ALA A 186 5.84 13.93 5.61
N GLU A 187 4.57 14.20 5.91
CA GLU A 187 4.13 14.57 7.26
C GLU A 187 4.34 13.43 8.27
N ALA A 188 4.01 12.19 7.89
CA ALA A 188 4.22 11.03 8.76
C ALA A 188 5.71 10.80 9.08
N LEU A 189 6.62 11.08 8.15
CA LEU A 189 8.06 10.91 8.35
C LEU A 189 8.70 12.08 9.13
N ARG A 190 8.09 13.28 9.10
CA ARG A 190 8.72 14.51 9.62
C ARG A 190 9.06 14.45 11.11
N PRO A 191 8.23 13.90 12.02
CA PRO A 191 8.58 13.76 13.44
C PRO A 191 9.84 12.93 13.68
N HIS A 192 10.13 11.96 12.80
CA HIS A 192 11.25 11.03 12.95
C HIS A 192 12.58 11.57 12.41
N ARG A 193 12.54 12.66 11.62
CA ARG A 193 13.71 13.21 10.93
C ARG A 193 14.88 13.48 11.86
N LYS A 194 14.64 14.11 13.02
CA LYS A 194 15.70 14.46 13.97
C LYS A 194 16.40 13.22 14.53
N ALA A 195 15.63 12.21 14.91
CA ALA A 195 16.17 10.95 15.42
C ALA A 195 17.02 10.23 14.37
N TRP A 196 16.57 10.21 13.12
CA TRP A 196 17.35 9.61 12.02
C TRP A 196 18.63 10.37 11.71
N GLN A 197 18.61 11.70 11.75
CA GLN A 197 19.80 12.52 11.55
C GLN A 197 20.84 12.25 12.63
N ALA A 198 20.43 12.23 13.91
CA ALA A 198 21.32 11.91 15.02
C ALA A 198 21.95 10.51 14.89
N GLN A 199 21.18 9.52 14.44
CA GLN A 199 21.70 8.18 14.19
C GLN A 199 22.74 8.16 13.06
N LEU A 200 22.51 8.91 11.98
CA LEU A 200 23.47 9.02 10.87
C LEU A 200 24.76 9.72 11.29
N ASP A 201 24.66 10.77 12.10
CA ASP A 201 25.80 11.50 12.64
C ASP A 201 26.68 10.56 13.50
N ALA A 202 26.06 9.80 14.41
CA ALA A 202 26.76 8.82 15.25
C ALA A 202 27.46 7.71 14.43
N VAL A 203 26.81 7.19 13.38
CA VAL A 203 27.44 6.22 12.46
C VAL A 203 28.63 6.85 11.74
N GLY A 204 28.51 8.12 11.34
CA GLY A 204 29.58 8.87 10.68
C GLY A 204 30.78 9.10 11.59
N GLU A 205 30.55 9.45 12.85
CA GLU A 205 31.60 9.64 13.87
C GLU A 205 32.36 8.34 14.13
N ASN A 206 31.64 7.22 14.34
CA ASN A 206 32.25 5.91 14.55
C ASN A 206 33.14 5.49 13.37
N LYS A 207 32.64 5.62 12.14
CA LYS A 207 33.43 5.29 10.93
C LYS A 207 34.66 6.18 10.76
N LYS A 208 34.57 7.46 11.14
CA LYS A 208 35.73 8.37 11.12
C LYS A 208 36.77 7.95 12.15
N ALA A 209 36.35 7.56 13.35
CA ALA A 209 37.24 7.07 14.40
C ALA A 209 37.96 5.78 13.99
N GLU A 210 37.23 4.80 13.45
CA GLU A 210 37.81 3.55 12.89
C GLU A 210 38.85 3.85 11.81
N LEU A 211 38.55 4.76 10.89
CA LEU A 211 39.48 5.16 9.83
C LEU A 211 40.72 5.87 10.38
N ALA A 212 40.56 6.70 11.41
CA ALA A 212 41.68 7.36 12.06
C ALA A 212 42.62 6.36 12.75
N GLN A 213 42.05 5.37 13.44
CA GLN A 213 42.82 4.27 14.06
C GLN A 213 43.59 3.47 13.01
N TYR A 214 42.94 3.07 11.91
CA TYR A 214 43.60 2.35 10.82
C TYR A 214 44.77 3.17 10.22
N ARG A 215 44.60 4.49 10.07
CA ARG A 215 45.65 5.37 9.55
C ARG A 215 46.84 5.54 10.51
N GLN A 216 46.63 5.41 11.83
CA GLN A 216 47.70 5.48 12.82
C GLN A 216 48.53 4.19 12.91
N GLN A 217 47.98 3.06 12.43
CA GLN A 217 48.65 1.75 12.41
C GLN A 217 49.47 1.51 11.13
N LYS A 218 49.48 2.48 10.21
CA LYS A 218 50.27 2.48 8.97
C LYS A 218 51.46 3.42 9.10
#